data_AF-A0A9W8DVD5-F1
#
_entry.id   AF-A0A9W8DVD5-F1
#
_cell.length_a   1.000
_cell.length_b   1.000
_cell.length_c   1.000
_cell.angle_alpha   90.00
_cell.angle_beta   90.00
_cell.angle_gamma   90.00
#
_symmetry.space_group_name_H-M   'P 1'
#
loop_
_entity.id
_entity.type
_entity.pdbx_description
1 polymer ?
#
loop_
_entity_poly.entity_id
_entity_poly.type
_entity_poly.pdbx_seq_one_letter_code
_entity_poly.pdbx_strand_id
1 'polypeptide(L)'
;MCPAPYTPSAEWSAEVQADVAAIVKGTHRRELPHAKLCRLTAHIANLVGHEPDNLAVSVPTKWEKYDDFVLFPENAFQGEAWQVFLEDRLPVGGDGSSGSERTIQVGELMFGAMVQVLRATHFAAKSSIPTSDVMRRPEIQPLYGNWGRWSVATAERGGGDQTDLSVHDNPTIHPDNTSGLPSDDCPRPVTVVAPDFDATYWARTKQNGVTCTWAPIHTMFCAGNISEKLRVAQSPLYRATDQTVVDLYAGVGYFTLPYLVHAGARTVHACEMNPWSVEGLRRGAVANRLSYRISGMQAPIYKDIQPRHHRTTAAGGEARLIIYPGNNADHVAHWAGVADHVNLGLLPSSTAGWPVAVRALRPEGGWLHVHVNRNVDELDAWLVWMQGRLLKLLRRYRSGACSGGGDQRSSWNVRVAHVERVKSYAPRVYHYVIDVECRPNGEVISSGSGSNSDGGSSMISDDEAFVADI
;
A
#
# COMPACT_ATOMS: atom_id res chain seq x y z
N MET A 1 19.19 -11.27 -0.84
CA MET A 1 20.03 -11.50 0.34
C MET A 1 19.12 -11.43 1.55
N CYS A 2 19.14 -12.42 2.44
CA CYS A 2 18.55 -12.24 3.77
C CYS A 2 19.28 -11.07 4.44
N PRO A 3 18.58 -10.18 5.17
CA PRO A 3 19.27 -9.21 6.01
C PRO A 3 20.24 -9.98 6.91
N ALA A 4 21.45 -9.45 7.11
CA ALA A 4 22.36 -10.02 8.09
C ALA A 4 21.60 -10.09 9.44
N PRO A 5 21.69 -11.21 10.18
CA PRO A 5 21.12 -11.25 11.52
C PRO A 5 21.67 -10.06 12.30
N TYR A 6 20.78 -9.31 12.96
CA TYR A 6 21.15 -8.21 13.83
C TYR A 6 22.32 -8.66 14.71
N THR A 7 23.44 -7.97 14.56
CA THR A 7 24.58 -8.12 15.46
C THR A 7 24.20 -7.29 16.67
N PRO A 8 24.10 -7.86 17.89
CA PRO A 8 23.92 -7.06 19.10
C PRO A 8 24.88 -5.89 19.03
N SER A 9 24.41 -4.65 19.29
CA SER A 9 25.31 -3.52 19.37
C SER A 9 26.46 -3.91 20.29
N ALA A 10 27.70 -3.58 19.91
CA ALA A 10 28.92 -3.94 20.66
C ALA A 10 28.98 -3.30 22.07
N GLU A 11 27.84 -2.80 22.54
CA GLU A 11 27.57 -1.98 23.71
C GLU A 11 26.80 -2.76 24.77
N TRP A 12 26.53 -4.05 24.60
CA TRP A 12 25.94 -4.86 25.69
C TRP A 12 27.06 -5.52 26.49
N SER A 13 26.96 -5.52 27.82
CA SER A 13 27.91 -6.29 28.64
C SER A 13 27.84 -7.78 28.30
N ALA A 14 28.96 -8.50 28.43
CA ALA A 14 29.01 -9.93 28.12
C ALA A 14 27.99 -10.76 28.92
N GLU A 15 27.68 -10.32 30.13
CA GLU A 15 26.68 -10.93 31.02
C GLU A 15 25.26 -10.75 30.47
N VAL A 16 24.87 -9.52 30.12
CA VAL A 16 23.55 -9.23 29.52
C VAL A 16 23.39 -9.98 28.18
N GLN A 17 24.45 -10.04 27.37
CA GLN A 17 24.43 -10.81 26.14
C GLN A 17 24.22 -12.31 26.38
N ALA A 18 24.89 -12.88 27.39
CA ALA A 18 24.77 -14.30 27.73
C ALA A 18 23.36 -14.64 28.22
N ASP A 19 22.78 -13.80 29.08
CA ASP A 19 21.43 -13.99 29.63
C ASP A 19 20.35 -13.88 28.55
N VAL A 20 20.42 -12.83 27.72
CA VAL A 20 19.51 -12.68 26.56
C VAL A 20 19.65 -13.87 25.63
N ALA A 21 20.88 -14.30 25.31
CA ALA A 21 21.11 -15.44 24.43
C ALA A 21 20.54 -16.75 25.01
N ALA A 22 20.63 -16.95 26.33
CA ALA A 22 20.04 -18.10 27.01
C ALA A 22 18.51 -18.11 26.89
N ILE A 23 17.86 -16.96 27.10
CA ILE A 23 16.39 -16.83 26.98
C ILE A 23 15.93 -17.01 25.53
N VAL A 24 16.65 -16.46 24.56
CA VAL A 24 16.37 -16.58 23.12
C VAL A 24 16.46 -18.04 22.67
N LYS A 25 17.55 -18.73 23.03
CA LYS A 25 17.74 -20.17 22.77
C LYS A 25 16.63 -21.00 23.42
N GLY A 26 16.18 -20.57 24.59
CA GLY A 26 15.09 -21.17 25.36
C GLY A 26 15.53 -22.44 26.09
N THR A 27 14.87 -22.73 27.20
CA THR A 27 15.04 -23.98 27.96
C THR A 27 14.35 -25.18 27.30
N HIS A 28 13.34 -24.93 26.46
CA HIS A 28 12.54 -25.95 25.77
C HIS A 28 12.36 -25.66 24.28
N ARG A 29 12.55 -26.69 23.45
CA ARG A 29 12.51 -26.62 21.97
C ARG A 29 11.15 -26.20 21.36
N ARG A 30 10.08 -26.07 22.16
CA ARG A 30 8.68 -25.86 21.72
C ARG A 30 7.98 -24.64 22.33
N GLU A 31 8.71 -23.78 23.02
CA GLU A 31 8.10 -22.63 23.66
C GLU A 31 7.57 -21.60 22.64
N LEU A 32 6.35 -21.10 22.89
CA LEU A 32 5.71 -20.08 22.08
C LEU A 32 6.49 -18.76 22.14
N PRO A 33 6.59 -18.00 21.02
CA PRO A 33 7.29 -16.73 21.00
C PRO A 33 6.80 -15.74 22.06
N HIS A 34 5.48 -15.68 22.31
CA HIS A 34 4.91 -14.79 23.34
C HIS A 34 5.44 -15.09 24.75
N ALA A 35 5.52 -16.35 25.14
CA ALA A 35 6.07 -16.74 26.44
C ALA A 35 7.55 -16.35 26.59
N LYS A 36 8.33 -16.47 25.50
CA LYS A 36 9.72 -15.99 25.47
C LYS A 36 9.80 -14.48 25.66
N LEU A 37 8.93 -13.71 25.02
CA LEU A 37 8.86 -12.26 25.19
C LEU A 37 8.49 -11.87 26.63
N CYS A 38 7.51 -12.55 27.24
CA CYS A 38 7.14 -12.31 28.65
C CYS A 38 8.32 -12.56 29.60
N ARG A 39 9.02 -13.69 29.48
CA ARG A 39 10.19 -13.97 30.32
C ARG A 39 11.34 -12.99 30.08
N LEU A 40 11.58 -12.63 28.83
CA LEU A 40 12.59 -11.64 28.48
C LEU A 40 12.26 -10.28 29.12
N THR A 41 10.99 -9.86 29.03
CA THR A 41 10.48 -8.65 29.67
C THR A 41 10.70 -8.68 31.19
N ALA A 42 10.27 -9.76 31.85
CA ALA A 42 10.41 -9.92 33.29
C ALA A 42 11.89 -9.92 33.72
N HIS A 43 12.76 -10.57 32.96
CA HIS A 43 14.20 -10.59 33.24
C HIS A 43 14.81 -9.19 33.14
N ILE A 44 14.56 -8.45 32.06
CA ILE A 44 15.10 -7.10 31.89
C ILE A 44 14.52 -6.14 32.92
N ALA A 45 13.21 -6.22 33.22
CA ALA A 45 12.59 -5.44 34.29
C ALA A 45 13.26 -5.65 35.65
N ASN A 46 13.57 -6.90 36.01
CA ASN A 46 14.30 -7.20 37.25
C ASN A 46 15.71 -6.60 37.27
N LEU A 47 16.42 -6.58 36.13
CA LEU A 47 17.76 -5.98 36.04
C LEU A 47 17.76 -4.48 36.33
N VAL A 48 16.67 -3.78 36.00
CA VAL A 48 16.53 -2.32 36.21
C VAL A 48 15.73 -1.97 37.47
N GLY A 49 15.31 -2.96 38.26
CA GLY A 49 14.55 -2.73 39.50
C GLY A 49 13.08 -2.34 39.27
N HIS A 50 12.50 -2.70 38.13
CA HIS A 50 11.07 -2.55 37.85
C HIS A 50 10.28 -3.82 38.21
N GLU A 51 9.01 -3.68 38.54
CA GLU A 51 8.11 -4.80 38.85
C GLU A 51 7.85 -5.68 37.60
N PRO A 52 8.37 -6.92 37.56
CA PRO A 52 8.43 -7.73 36.34
C PRO A 52 7.06 -8.21 35.85
N ASP A 53 6.16 -8.54 36.78
CA ASP A 53 4.87 -9.15 36.46
C ASP A 53 3.93 -8.18 35.72
N ASN A 54 3.98 -6.89 36.06
CA ASN A 54 3.15 -5.86 35.43
C ASN A 54 3.50 -5.66 33.96
N LEU A 55 4.79 -5.63 33.63
CA LEU A 55 5.28 -5.48 32.26
C LEU A 55 5.09 -6.78 31.46
N ALA A 56 5.41 -7.94 32.06
CA ALA A 56 5.35 -9.23 31.36
C ALA A 56 3.92 -9.60 30.92
N VAL A 57 2.90 -9.33 31.75
CA VAL A 57 1.49 -9.63 31.42
C VAL A 57 0.94 -8.70 30.34
N SER A 58 1.49 -7.49 30.22
CA SER A 58 1.05 -6.50 29.22
C SER A 58 1.75 -6.61 27.86
N VAL A 59 2.67 -7.59 27.69
CA VAL A 59 3.28 -7.90 26.39
C VAL A 59 2.19 -8.30 25.37
N PRO A 60 2.15 -7.67 24.18
CA PRO A 60 1.15 -7.98 23.16
C PRO A 60 1.09 -9.47 22.79
N THR A 61 -0.12 -10.04 22.80
CA THR A 61 -0.36 -11.46 22.49
C THR A 61 -0.55 -11.74 20.99
N LYS A 62 -0.72 -10.69 20.18
CA LYS A 62 -0.95 -10.76 18.73
C LYS A 62 -0.08 -9.73 18.03
N TRP A 63 0.43 -10.07 16.86
CA TRP A 63 1.18 -9.17 15.97
C TRP A 63 1.14 -9.70 14.54
N GLU A 64 1.42 -8.83 13.58
CA GLU A 64 1.58 -9.19 12.17
C GLU A 64 3.07 -9.30 11.86
N LYS A 65 3.48 -10.39 11.20
CA LYS A 65 4.88 -10.60 10.81
C LYS A 65 5.02 -10.65 9.28
N TYR A 66 5.96 -9.86 8.76
CA TYR A 66 6.26 -9.66 7.36
C TYR A 66 7.77 -9.85 7.12
N ASP A 67 8.18 -11.11 6.89
CA ASP A 67 9.58 -11.51 6.79
C ASP A 67 10.40 -11.09 8.03
N ASP A 68 11.15 -9.99 7.94
CA ASP A 68 11.95 -9.40 9.02
C ASP A 68 11.31 -8.17 9.69
N PHE A 69 10.08 -7.80 9.33
CA PHE A 69 9.30 -6.75 9.98
C PHE A 69 8.19 -7.33 10.86
N VAL A 70 8.01 -6.80 12.08
CA VAL A 70 6.84 -7.09 12.92
C VAL A 70 6.07 -5.80 13.22
N LEU A 71 4.76 -5.85 12.97
CA LEU A 71 3.81 -4.78 13.27
C LEU A 71 2.91 -5.21 14.43
N PHE A 72 3.04 -4.50 15.54
CA PHE A 72 2.22 -4.69 16.74
C PHE A 72 0.89 -3.95 16.62
N PRO A 73 -0.13 -4.36 17.41
CA PRO A 73 -1.39 -3.64 17.53
C PRO A 73 -1.20 -2.20 18.01
N GLU A 74 -2.26 -1.43 17.86
CA GLU A 74 -2.31 -0.08 18.42
C GLU A 74 -2.14 -0.12 19.95
N ASN A 75 -1.47 0.89 20.50
CA ASN A 75 -1.12 1.02 21.93
C ASN A 75 -0.14 -0.02 22.49
N ALA A 76 0.48 -0.85 21.65
CA ALA A 76 1.52 -1.77 22.09
C ALA A 76 2.68 -0.99 22.72
N PHE A 77 3.07 -1.36 23.95
CA PHE A 77 4.16 -0.74 24.71
C PHE A 77 3.98 0.75 25.05
N GLN A 78 2.74 1.27 25.05
CA GLN A 78 2.47 2.69 25.32
C GLN A 78 1.97 3.01 26.74
N GLY A 79 1.71 2.00 27.59
CA GLY A 79 1.25 2.23 28.97
C GLY A 79 2.31 2.94 29.84
N GLU A 80 1.88 3.64 30.89
CA GLU A 80 2.77 4.40 31.79
C GLU A 80 3.97 3.56 32.29
N ALA A 81 3.71 2.33 32.74
CA ALA A 81 4.77 1.42 33.16
C ALA A 81 5.79 1.13 32.04
N TRP A 82 5.34 1.01 30.78
CA TRP A 82 6.24 0.83 29.64
C TRP A 82 7.02 2.10 29.33
N GLN A 83 6.42 3.29 29.42
CA GLN A 83 7.12 4.54 29.15
C GLN A 83 8.29 4.73 30.13
N VAL A 84 8.02 4.60 31.44
CA VAL A 84 9.05 4.71 32.48
C VAL A 84 10.13 3.63 32.29
N PHE A 85 9.73 2.39 32.01
CA PHE A 85 10.65 1.27 31.81
C PHE A 85 11.54 1.44 30.57
N LEU A 86 11.00 1.90 29.44
CA LEU A 86 11.76 2.02 28.18
C LEU A 86 12.70 3.24 28.17
N GLU A 87 12.39 4.28 28.95
CA GLU A 87 13.23 5.48 29.12
C GLU A 87 14.39 5.29 30.10
N ASP A 88 14.32 4.26 30.93
CA ASP A 88 15.36 3.93 31.91
C ASP A 88 16.69 3.55 31.23
N ARG A 89 17.79 3.59 31.99
CA ARG A 89 19.14 3.39 31.48
C ARG A 89 19.94 2.41 32.33
N LEU A 90 20.58 1.46 31.66
CA LEU A 90 21.48 0.48 32.29
C LEU A 90 22.94 0.87 32.06
N PRO A 91 23.80 0.82 33.09
CA PRO A 91 25.24 0.97 32.92
C PRO A 91 25.83 -0.16 32.07
N VAL A 92 26.66 0.20 31.11
CA VAL A 92 27.42 -0.74 30.28
C VAL A 92 28.87 -0.69 30.75
N GLY A 93 29.39 -1.84 31.21
CA GLY A 93 30.74 -1.95 31.75
C GLY A 93 31.81 -1.36 30.82
N GLY A 94 32.46 -0.29 31.28
CA GLY A 94 33.70 0.24 30.71
C GLY A 94 34.90 -0.33 31.46
N ASP A 95 36.05 -0.41 30.80
CA ASP A 95 37.34 -0.86 31.36
C ASP A 95 37.94 0.12 32.41
N GLY A 96 37.13 0.98 33.02
CA GLY A 96 37.54 1.96 34.02
C GLY A 96 38.51 3.04 33.49
N SER A 97 38.83 3.05 32.19
CA SER A 97 39.91 3.88 31.64
C SER A 97 39.46 5.19 30.99
N SER A 98 38.15 5.33 30.70
CA SER A 98 37.55 6.61 30.29
C SER A 98 36.45 7.02 31.25
N GLY A 99 36.58 8.18 31.92
CA GLY A 99 35.65 8.69 32.94
C GLY A 99 34.24 9.08 32.46
N SER A 100 33.73 8.49 31.39
CA SER A 100 32.33 8.55 30.96
C SER A 100 31.72 7.17 31.17
N GLU A 101 30.80 7.07 32.15
CA GLU A 101 30.00 5.88 32.37
C GLU A 101 29.05 5.71 31.18
N ARG A 102 29.30 4.70 30.34
CA ARG A 102 28.44 4.41 29.19
C ARG A 102 27.16 3.79 29.71
N THR A 103 26.02 4.25 29.21
CA THR A 103 24.71 3.69 29.54
C THR A 103 23.97 3.33 28.26
N ILE A 104 23.16 2.28 28.32
CA ILE A 104 22.25 1.89 27.23
C ILE A 104 20.81 2.19 27.66
N GLN A 105 20.00 2.69 26.72
CA GLN A 105 18.57 2.86 26.95
C GLN A 105 17.90 1.48 27.00
N VAL A 106 17.08 1.26 28.03
CA VAL A 106 16.41 -0.04 28.27
C VAL A 106 15.50 -0.41 27.11
N GLY A 107 14.85 0.55 26.45
CA GLY A 107 14.09 0.29 25.23
C GLY A 107 14.92 -0.30 24.09
N GLU A 108 16.15 0.17 23.89
CA GLU A 108 17.05 -0.36 22.87
C GLU A 108 17.47 -1.80 23.17
N LEU A 109 17.83 -2.07 24.43
CA LEU A 109 18.13 -3.43 24.91
C LEU A 109 16.92 -4.35 24.74
N MET A 110 15.76 -3.89 25.20
CA MET A 110 14.52 -4.65 25.23
C MET A 110 14.08 -5.05 23.83
N PHE A 111 13.92 -4.08 22.93
CA PHE A 111 13.50 -4.38 21.57
C PHE A 111 14.60 -5.10 20.78
N GLY A 112 15.88 -4.78 21.01
CA GLY A 112 17.03 -5.48 20.45
C GLY A 112 17.09 -6.96 20.84
N ALA A 113 16.62 -7.32 22.03
CA ALA A 113 16.49 -8.71 22.46
C ALA A 113 15.23 -9.37 21.87
N MET A 114 14.10 -8.64 21.84
CA MET A 114 12.84 -9.14 21.29
C MET A 114 12.93 -9.44 19.77
N VAL A 115 13.70 -8.67 18.99
CA VAL A 115 13.90 -8.96 17.56
C VAL A 115 14.62 -10.29 17.33
N GLN A 116 15.48 -10.73 18.25
CA GLN A 116 16.12 -12.05 18.18
C GLN A 116 15.11 -13.17 18.42
N VAL A 117 14.18 -12.98 19.37
CA VAL A 117 13.09 -13.92 19.64
C VAL A 117 12.17 -14.05 18.43
N LEU A 118 11.75 -12.91 17.87
CA LEU A 118 10.82 -12.89 16.75
C LEU A 118 11.48 -13.10 15.39
N ARG A 119 12.83 -13.17 15.31
CA ARG A 119 13.60 -13.25 14.07
C ARG A 119 13.20 -12.14 13.10
N ALA A 120 13.39 -10.92 13.56
CA ALA A 120 13.07 -9.68 12.87
C ALA A 120 14.27 -8.73 12.91
N THR A 121 14.16 -7.61 12.22
CA THR A 121 15.11 -6.49 12.21
C THR A 121 14.41 -5.18 12.57
N HIS A 122 13.10 -5.09 12.32
CA HIS A 122 12.31 -3.87 12.50
C HIS A 122 11.01 -4.15 13.23
N PHE A 123 10.67 -3.29 14.19
CA PHE A 123 9.40 -3.30 14.92
C PHE A 123 8.71 -1.96 14.82
N ALA A 124 7.39 -2.00 14.62
CA ALA A 124 6.54 -0.83 14.73
C ALA A 124 5.22 -1.21 15.40
N ALA A 125 4.50 -0.22 15.95
CA ALA A 125 3.11 -0.36 16.36
C ALA A 125 2.19 0.38 15.37
N LYS A 126 0.93 -0.05 15.28
CA LYS A 126 -0.10 0.72 14.54
C LYS A 126 -0.41 2.01 15.31
N SER A 127 -0.70 3.07 14.57
CA SER A 127 -1.19 4.33 15.12
C SER A 127 -2.59 4.65 14.59
N SER A 128 -3.33 5.46 15.35
CA SER A 128 -4.64 5.96 14.96
C SER A 128 -4.52 6.89 13.76
N ILE A 129 -5.07 6.46 12.62
CA ILE A 129 -5.22 7.33 11.45
C ILE A 129 -6.26 8.41 11.78
N PRO A 130 -5.92 9.71 11.74
CA PRO A 130 -6.85 10.79 12.01
C PRO A 130 -8.10 10.66 11.13
N THR A 131 -9.27 10.90 11.69
CA THR A 131 -10.53 10.86 10.93
C THR A 131 -10.60 11.93 9.84
N SER A 132 -9.80 12.99 9.97
CA SER A 132 -9.61 14.05 8.97
C SER A 132 -8.72 13.62 7.80
N ASP A 133 -7.90 12.58 7.94
CA ASP A 133 -7.11 12.04 6.84
C ASP A 133 -7.99 11.18 5.93
N VAL A 134 -8.59 11.84 4.95
CA VAL A 134 -9.41 11.22 3.90
C VAL A 134 -8.64 10.13 3.14
N MET A 135 -7.32 10.27 3.00
CA MET A 135 -6.46 9.33 2.28
C MET A 135 -6.08 8.13 3.14
N ARG A 136 -6.41 8.16 4.44
CA ARG A 136 -6.05 7.15 5.44
C ARG A 136 -4.61 6.67 5.29
N ARG A 137 -3.67 7.60 5.32
CA ARG A 137 -2.25 7.30 5.16
C ARG A 137 -1.80 6.30 6.24
N PRO A 138 -0.82 5.44 5.94
CA PRO A 138 -0.27 4.52 6.93
C PRO A 138 0.29 5.34 8.08
N GLU A 139 -0.26 5.16 9.28
CA GLU A 139 0.37 5.67 10.49
C GLU A 139 0.89 4.48 11.31
N ILE A 140 2.21 4.40 11.38
CA ILE A 140 2.92 3.47 12.24
C ILE A 140 3.88 4.24 13.13
N GLN A 141 4.08 3.73 14.34
CA GLN A 141 5.10 4.20 15.26
C GLN A 141 6.29 3.24 15.22
N PRO A 142 7.44 3.63 14.65
CA PRO A 142 8.69 2.89 14.79
C PRO A 142 9.00 2.62 16.27
N LEU A 143 9.30 1.38 16.61
CA LEU A 143 9.74 0.97 17.95
C LEU A 143 11.22 0.56 17.94
N TYR A 144 11.69 -0.04 16.84
CA TYR A 144 13.05 -0.53 16.71
C TYR A 144 13.45 -0.75 15.25
N GLY A 145 14.76 -0.65 14.97
CA GLY A 145 15.36 -0.84 13.66
C GLY A 145 15.70 0.48 12.95
N ASN A 146 16.54 0.41 11.92
CA ASN A 146 16.90 1.58 11.13
C ASN A 146 15.90 1.75 9.97
N TRP A 147 14.93 2.64 10.20
CA TRP A 147 13.87 2.95 9.24
C TRP A 147 14.30 3.83 8.07
N GLY A 148 15.53 4.35 8.13
CA GLY A 148 16.04 5.30 7.16
C GLY A 148 15.74 6.74 7.49
N ARG A 149 15.97 7.62 6.50
CA ARG A 149 15.69 9.04 6.65
C ARG A 149 14.18 9.26 6.75
N TRP A 150 13.71 9.44 7.97
CA TRP A 150 12.35 9.82 8.26
C TRP A 150 12.23 11.33 8.05
N SER A 151 11.87 11.78 6.85
CA SER A 151 11.40 13.16 6.71
C SER A 151 10.04 13.21 7.40
N VAL A 152 10.00 13.73 8.63
CA VAL A 152 8.74 14.05 9.29
C VAL A 152 8.07 15.13 8.43
N ALA A 153 7.21 14.76 7.50
CA ALA A 153 6.40 15.74 6.77
C ALA A 153 5.28 16.33 7.66
N THR A 154 5.37 16.15 8.98
CA THR A 154 4.38 16.53 9.99
C THR A 154 5.04 16.81 11.34
N ALA A 155 6.00 17.74 11.43
CA ALA A 155 6.33 18.48 12.67
C ALA A 155 7.44 19.53 12.43
N GLU A 156 7.22 20.52 11.57
CA GLU A 156 7.99 21.76 11.66
C GLU A 156 7.03 22.92 11.98
N ARG A 157 6.72 23.05 13.28
CA ARG A 157 6.49 24.36 13.89
C ARG A 157 7.70 24.64 14.76
N GLY A 158 8.49 25.63 14.37
CA GLY A 158 9.63 26.13 15.14
C GLY A 158 10.96 25.82 14.45
N GLY A 159 11.56 26.84 13.85
CA GLY A 159 12.84 26.73 13.17
C GLY A 159 14.00 26.39 14.11
N GLY A 160 14.95 25.62 13.59
CA GLY A 160 16.21 25.30 14.23
C GLY A 160 16.96 24.22 13.47
N ASP A 161 17.93 24.65 12.66
CA ASP A 161 19.08 23.96 12.07
C ASP A 161 18.97 22.50 11.58
N GLN A 162 19.33 22.29 10.31
CA GLN A 162 19.48 20.97 9.68
C GLN A 162 20.60 20.19 10.39
N THR A 163 20.23 19.29 11.30
CA THR A 163 21.18 18.32 11.86
C THR A 163 20.78 16.90 11.47
N ASP A 164 21.80 16.15 11.07
CA ASP A 164 21.76 14.76 10.67
C ASP A 164 21.34 13.91 11.88
N LEU A 165 20.07 13.50 11.95
CA LEU A 165 19.58 12.63 13.02
C LEU A 165 20.11 11.22 12.80
N SER A 166 21.27 10.95 13.39
CA SER A 166 21.79 9.59 13.60
C SER A 166 20.89 8.82 14.58
N VAL A 167 20.97 7.50 14.52
CA VAL A 167 20.04 6.48 15.08
C VAL A 167 19.87 6.50 16.62
N HIS A 168 20.40 7.49 17.35
CA HIS A 168 20.45 7.49 18.82
C HIS A 168 19.52 8.47 19.56
N ASP A 169 18.76 9.31 18.85
CA ASP A 169 17.84 10.25 19.52
C ASP A 169 16.39 9.89 19.22
N ASN A 170 15.73 9.31 20.23
CA ASN A 170 14.30 9.04 20.27
C ASN A 170 13.59 10.31 20.77
N PRO A 171 12.81 11.05 19.97
CA PRO A 171 12.20 12.29 20.44
C PRO A 171 10.94 11.99 21.26
N THR A 172 11.06 12.08 22.58
CA THR A 172 9.94 12.15 23.52
C THR A 172 9.22 13.49 23.36
N ILE A 173 7.92 13.48 23.05
CA ILE A 173 7.11 14.70 22.89
C ILE A 173 6.54 15.10 24.27
N HIS A 174 6.97 16.23 24.82
CA HIS A 174 6.32 16.88 25.97
C HIS A 174 5.13 17.75 25.52
N PRO A 175 3.99 17.74 26.24
CA PRO A 175 2.84 18.57 25.92
C PRO A 175 2.89 19.86 26.74
N ASP A 176 3.36 20.96 26.15
CA ASP A 176 2.91 22.31 26.51
C ASP A 176 3.63 23.38 25.67
N ASN A 177 2.94 23.91 24.65
CA ASN A 177 3.07 25.33 24.33
C ASN A 177 1.90 25.81 23.47
N THR A 178 0.95 26.49 24.13
CA THR A 178 -0.12 27.25 23.50
C THR A 178 0.31 28.71 23.36
N SER A 179 0.69 29.15 22.15
CA SER A 179 0.46 30.53 21.66
C SER A 179 1.12 30.75 20.30
N GLY A 180 0.39 31.40 19.38
CA GLY A 180 0.91 31.94 18.12
C GLY A 180 0.41 31.22 16.86
N LEU A 181 -0.59 31.81 16.20
CA LEU A 181 -0.91 31.51 14.80
C LEU A 181 -0.01 32.38 13.90
N PRO A 182 0.63 31.80 12.88
CA PRO A 182 0.85 32.53 11.63
C PRO A 182 0.42 31.74 10.36
N SER A 183 -0.33 32.47 9.52
CA SER A 183 -0.48 32.47 8.05
C SER A 183 -0.11 31.25 7.17
N ASP A 184 -1.10 30.78 6.40
CA ASP A 184 -1.12 30.38 4.97
C ASP A 184 0.17 29.97 4.21
N ASP A 185 1.06 29.18 4.81
CA ASP A 185 2.08 28.43 4.05
C ASP A 185 1.58 27.02 3.73
N CYS A 186 1.14 26.83 2.48
CA CYS A 186 0.89 25.50 1.92
C CYS A 186 2.24 24.77 1.78
N PRO A 187 2.48 23.62 2.44
CA PRO A 187 3.78 22.96 2.38
C PRO A 187 4.09 22.53 0.94
N ARG A 188 5.24 22.98 0.41
CA ARG A 188 5.72 22.56 -0.91
C ARG A 188 5.90 21.03 -0.93
N PRO A 189 5.52 20.32 -1.99
CA PRO A 189 5.69 18.87 -2.04
C PRO A 189 7.18 18.52 -1.98
N VAL A 190 7.57 17.69 -1.01
CA VAL A 190 8.90 17.11 -0.94
C VAL A 190 9.15 16.31 -2.22
N THR A 191 10.17 16.68 -2.98
CA THR A 191 10.54 15.97 -4.21
C THR A 191 11.38 14.75 -3.85
N VAL A 192 10.82 13.55 -4.01
CA VAL A 192 11.52 12.28 -3.77
C VAL A 192 12.58 12.06 -4.85
N VAL A 193 13.80 11.73 -4.43
CA VAL A 193 14.94 11.41 -5.32
C VAL A 193 15.41 9.97 -5.13
N ALA A 194 16.15 9.44 -6.11
CA ALA A 194 16.59 8.04 -6.09
C ALA A 194 17.30 7.58 -4.80
N PRO A 195 18.23 8.38 -4.20
CA PRO A 195 18.89 8.00 -2.95
C PRO A 195 17.94 7.81 -1.76
N ASP A 196 16.78 8.48 -1.74
CA ASP A 196 15.80 8.34 -0.65
C ASP A 196 15.27 6.91 -0.57
N PHE A 197 15.10 6.25 -1.72
CA PHE A 197 14.64 4.87 -1.78
C PHE A 197 15.66 3.89 -1.21
N ASP A 198 16.96 4.17 -1.34
CA ASP A 198 18.02 3.33 -0.80
C ASP A 198 18.24 3.56 0.69
N ALA A 199 17.98 4.78 1.16
CA ALA A 199 18.07 5.14 2.57
C ALA A 199 16.91 4.58 3.41
N THR A 200 15.76 4.26 2.81
CA THR A 200 14.55 3.81 3.52
C THR A 200 14.48 2.29 3.71
N TYR A 201 13.87 1.85 4.82
CA TYR A 201 13.55 0.45 5.04
C TYR A 201 12.39 -0.06 4.15
N TRP A 202 12.56 -1.24 3.57
CA TRP A 202 11.56 -1.92 2.73
C TRP A 202 11.16 -3.27 3.31
N ALA A 203 9.90 -3.38 3.74
CA ALA A 203 9.32 -4.64 4.17
C ALA A 203 8.97 -5.53 2.97
N ARG A 204 8.94 -6.84 3.19
CA ARG A 204 8.56 -7.84 2.20
C ARG A 204 7.58 -8.84 2.80
N THR A 205 6.67 -9.33 1.96
CA THR A 205 5.85 -10.49 2.29
C THR A 205 5.51 -11.30 1.06
N LYS A 206 5.20 -12.58 1.25
CA LYS A 206 4.74 -13.46 0.17
C LYS A 206 3.33 -13.96 0.49
N GLN A 207 2.37 -13.55 -0.33
CA GLN A 207 0.98 -13.98 -0.24
C GLN A 207 0.59 -14.73 -1.53
N ASN A 208 0.09 -15.96 -1.39
CA ASN A 208 -0.36 -16.80 -2.51
C ASN A 208 0.68 -17.02 -3.62
N GLY A 209 1.98 -16.93 -3.31
CA GLY A 209 3.04 -17.05 -4.32
C GLY A 209 3.55 -15.72 -4.87
N VAL A 210 2.84 -14.62 -4.66
CA VAL A 210 3.25 -13.27 -5.05
C VAL A 210 4.05 -12.62 -3.93
N THR A 211 5.24 -12.13 -4.27
CA THR A 211 6.09 -11.35 -3.35
C THR A 211 5.78 -9.86 -3.49
N CYS A 212 5.31 -9.22 -2.43
CA CYS A 212 5.08 -7.78 -2.37
C CYS A 212 6.21 -7.11 -1.58
N THR A 213 6.55 -5.88 -1.95
CA THR A 213 7.57 -5.07 -1.25
C THR A 213 7.01 -3.66 -1.10
N TRP A 214 7.16 -3.06 0.09
CA TRP A 214 6.65 -1.73 0.38
C TRP A 214 7.51 -1.06 1.45
N ALA A 215 7.51 0.26 1.49
CA ALA A 215 8.14 1.04 2.55
C ALA A 215 7.08 1.30 3.63
N PRO A 216 7.11 0.66 4.81
CA PRO A 216 6.02 0.75 5.78
C PRO A 216 5.74 2.17 6.29
N ILE A 217 6.77 3.01 6.26
CA ILE A 217 6.73 4.40 6.71
C ILE A 217 6.09 5.35 5.68
N HIS A 218 6.03 4.95 4.41
CA HIS A 218 5.53 5.79 3.30
C HIS A 218 4.30 5.20 2.60
N THR A 219 4.05 3.90 2.76
CA THR A 219 3.03 3.16 2.02
C THR A 219 2.37 2.10 2.89
N MET A 220 1.06 1.92 2.72
CA MET A 220 0.34 0.82 3.36
C MET A 220 0.62 -0.49 2.63
N PHE A 221 0.44 -1.60 3.35
CA PHE A 221 0.19 -2.91 2.77
C PHE A 221 -1.13 -3.47 3.28
N CYS A 222 -2.16 -3.48 2.43
CA CYS A 222 -3.43 -4.10 2.74
C CYS A 222 -3.39 -5.63 2.56
N ALA A 223 -3.19 -6.35 3.68
CA ALA A 223 -3.37 -7.79 3.73
C ALA A 223 -4.84 -8.20 3.57
N GLY A 224 -5.80 -7.43 4.09
CA GLY A 224 -7.21 -7.85 4.26
C GLY A 224 -8.07 -8.08 3.00
N ASN A 225 -7.49 -8.05 1.80
CA ASN A 225 -8.21 -8.32 0.53
C ASN A 225 -7.77 -9.65 -0.11
N ILE A 226 -7.30 -10.63 0.69
CA ILE A 226 -6.76 -11.90 0.16
C ILE A 226 -7.80 -12.67 -0.65
N SER A 227 -9.05 -12.73 -0.17
CA SER A 227 -10.16 -13.41 -0.86
C SER A 227 -10.36 -12.82 -2.26
N GLU A 228 -10.35 -11.50 -2.38
CA GLU A 228 -10.53 -10.83 -3.66
C GLU A 228 -9.33 -11.03 -4.61
N LYS A 229 -8.10 -10.97 -4.08
CA LYS A 229 -6.90 -11.29 -4.88
C LYS A 229 -6.97 -12.71 -5.44
N LEU A 230 -7.49 -13.66 -4.67
CA LEU A 230 -7.70 -15.05 -5.11
C LEU A 230 -8.81 -15.15 -6.15
N ARG A 231 -9.93 -14.43 -5.95
CA ARG A 231 -11.04 -14.39 -6.92
C ARG A 231 -10.57 -13.88 -8.27
N VAL A 232 -9.82 -12.78 -8.28
CA VAL A 232 -9.21 -12.22 -9.50
C VAL A 232 -8.27 -13.23 -10.16
N ALA A 233 -7.39 -13.86 -9.37
CA ALA A 233 -6.43 -14.85 -9.85
C ALA A 233 -7.09 -16.10 -10.49
N GLN A 234 -8.29 -16.47 -10.05
CA GLN A 234 -9.00 -17.68 -10.48
C GLN A 234 -10.14 -17.41 -11.47
N SER A 235 -10.56 -16.16 -11.62
CA SER A 235 -11.72 -15.78 -12.43
C SER A 235 -11.50 -16.11 -13.92
N PRO A 236 -12.41 -16.88 -14.55
CA PRO A 236 -12.40 -17.07 -15.99
C PRO A 236 -12.51 -15.78 -16.80
N LEU A 237 -13.04 -14.69 -16.20
CA LEU A 237 -13.18 -13.39 -16.86
C LEU A 237 -11.81 -12.75 -17.15
N TYR A 238 -10.84 -12.99 -16.26
CA TYR A 238 -9.52 -12.34 -16.26
C TYR A 238 -8.38 -13.29 -16.62
N ARG A 239 -8.67 -14.61 -16.62
CA ARG A 239 -7.70 -15.66 -16.89
C ARG A 239 -7.52 -15.84 -18.39
N ALA A 240 -6.64 -15.07 -19.00
CA ALA A 240 -6.22 -15.25 -20.38
C ALA A 240 -4.81 -14.71 -20.63
N THR A 241 -4.01 -15.48 -21.36
CA THR A 241 -2.59 -15.18 -21.65
C THR A 241 -2.38 -13.99 -22.57
N ASP A 242 -3.43 -13.56 -23.28
CA ASP A 242 -3.38 -12.50 -24.28
C ASP A 242 -4.11 -11.21 -23.85
N GLN A 243 -4.62 -11.16 -22.62
CA GLN A 243 -5.32 -9.97 -22.12
C GLN A 243 -4.34 -8.87 -21.73
N THR A 244 -4.75 -7.64 -22.03
CA THR A 244 -4.12 -6.40 -21.58
C THR A 244 -4.96 -5.80 -20.47
N VAL A 245 -4.36 -5.61 -19.30
CA VAL A 245 -5.01 -5.00 -18.14
C VAL A 245 -4.51 -3.58 -17.95
N VAL A 246 -5.40 -2.65 -17.61
CA VAL A 246 -5.04 -1.33 -17.10
C VAL A 246 -5.44 -1.27 -15.62
N ASP A 247 -4.46 -1.14 -14.74
CA ASP A 247 -4.67 -0.94 -13.30
C ASP A 247 -4.47 0.53 -12.97
N LEU A 248 -5.57 1.25 -12.69
CA LEU A 248 -5.55 2.70 -12.50
C LEU A 248 -5.09 3.14 -11.11
N TYR A 249 -4.94 2.20 -10.18
CA TYR A 249 -4.56 2.45 -8.79
C TYR A 249 -3.67 1.29 -8.28
N ALA A 250 -2.51 1.13 -8.89
CA ALA A 250 -1.71 -0.08 -8.73
C ALA A 250 -1.15 -0.26 -7.30
N GLY A 251 -0.89 0.83 -6.59
CA GLY A 251 -0.19 0.82 -5.31
C GLY A 251 1.17 0.13 -5.44
N VAL A 252 1.52 -0.66 -4.44
CA VAL A 252 2.70 -1.54 -4.46
C VAL A 252 2.49 -2.83 -5.27
N GLY A 253 1.40 -2.90 -6.04
CA GLY A 253 1.05 -4.05 -6.87
C GLY A 253 -0.01 -4.99 -6.29
N TYR A 254 -1.02 -4.44 -5.61
CA TYR A 254 -2.05 -5.23 -4.93
C TYR A 254 -2.79 -6.20 -5.84
N PHE A 255 -3.21 -5.72 -6.99
CA PHE A 255 -3.90 -6.50 -8.04
C PHE A 255 -3.04 -6.66 -9.29
N THR A 256 -2.26 -5.63 -9.66
CA THR A 256 -1.26 -5.69 -10.73
C THR A 256 -0.42 -6.98 -10.70
N LEU A 257 0.19 -7.33 -9.56
CA LEU A 257 1.05 -8.53 -9.48
C LEU A 257 0.23 -9.83 -9.60
N PRO A 258 -0.91 -10.02 -8.90
CA PRO A 258 -1.81 -11.16 -9.16
C PRO A 258 -2.28 -11.31 -10.61
N TYR A 259 -2.59 -10.21 -11.32
CA TYR A 259 -2.95 -10.28 -12.75
C TYR A 259 -1.81 -10.88 -13.58
N LEU A 260 -0.57 -10.47 -13.32
CA LEU A 260 0.62 -10.96 -14.04
C LEU A 260 1.01 -12.39 -13.68
N VAL A 261 0.97 -12.73 -12.39
CA VAL A 261 1.49 -14.01 -11.88
C VAL A 261 0.47 -15.13 -11.96
N HIS A 262 -0.82 -14.85 -11.70
CA HIS A 262 -1.85 -15.88 -11.58
C HIS A 262 -2.90 -15.86 -12.70
N ALA A 263 -3.46 -14.67 -12.99
CA ALA A 263 -4.43 -14.54 -14.07
C ALA A 263 -3.75 -14.74 -15.44
N GLY A 264 -2.45 -14.45 -15.51
CA GLY A 264 -1.63 -14.70 -16.69
C GLY A 264 -1.68 -13.60 -17.73
N ALA A 265 -2.12 -12.38 -17.35
CA ALA A 265 -2.20 -11.24 -18.26
C ALA A 265 -0.90 -11.07 -19.06
N ARG A 266 -1.05 -10.79 -20.36
CA ARG A 266 0.08 -10.54 -21.26
C ARG A 266 0.87 -9.33 -20.81
N THR A 267 0.13 -8.24 -20.64
CA THR A 267 0.64 -6.92 -20.27
C THR A 267 -0.28 -6.27 -19.25
N VAL A 268 0.30 -5.62 -18.25
CA VAL A 268 -0.41 -4.75 -17.32
C VAL A 268 0.19 -3.35 -17.40
N HIS A 269 -0.67 -2.37 -17.71
CA HIS A 269 -0.39 -0.95 -17.57
C HIS A 269 -0.80 -0.53 -16.16
N ALA A 270 0.17 -0.25 -15.31
CA ALA A 270 -0.03 0.06 -13.90
C ALA A 270 0.20 1.56 -13.65
N CYS A 271 -0.84 2.29 -13.30
CA CYS A 271 -0.75 3.69 -12.95
C CYS A 271 -0.65 3.85 -11.42
N GLU A 272 0.28 4.69 -10.97
CA GLU A 272 0.52 4.92 -9.55
C GLU A 272 1.09 6.31 -9.31
N MET A 273 0.47 7.06 -8.40
CA MET A 273 0.84 8.45 -8.13
C MET A 273 1.96 8.57 -7.08
N ASN A 274 2.00 7.69 -6.09
CA ASN A 274 2.98 7.76 -5.00
C ASN A 274 4.32 7.15 -5.46
N PRO A 275 5.43 7.91 -5.46
CA PRO A 275 6.74 7.41 -5.87
C PRO A 275 7.23 6.21 -5.04
N TRP A 276 6.90 6.16 -3.75
CA TRP A 276 7.21 5.01 -2.89
C TRP A 276 6.45 3.75 -3.29
N SER A 277 5.20 3.90 -3.71
CA SER A 277 4.39 2.79 -4.24
C SER A 277 4.95 2.28 -5.56
N VAL A 278 5.37 3.20 -6.46
CA VAL A 278 6.02 2.86 -7.74
C VAL A 278 7.27 2.03 -7.50
N GLU A 279 8.15 2.47 -6.60
CA GLU A 279 9.37 1.73 -6.28
C GLU A 279 9.07 0.39 -5.59
N GLY A 280 8.05 0.33 -4.72
CA GLY A 280 7.56 -0.92 -4.13
C GLY A 280 7.06 -1.92 -5.19
N LEU A 281 6.26 -1.44 -6.16
CA LEU A 281 5.78 -2.23 -7.29
C LEU A 281 6.95 -2.70 -8.17
N ARG A 282 7.94 -1.86 -8.44
CA ARG A 282 9.15 -2.21 -9.19
C ARG A 282 9.94 -3.32 -8.48
N ARG A 283 10.20 -3.17 -7.18
CA ARG A 283 10.85 -4.20 -6.34
C ARG A 283 10.05 -5.49 -6.33
N GLY A 284 8.71 -5.39 -6.25
CA GLY A 284 7.79 -6.52 -6.38
C GLY A 284 7.91 -7.22 -7.73
N ALA A 285 7.97 -6.48 -8.84
CA ALA A 285 8.15 -7.06 -10.18
C ALA A 285 9.46 -7.86 -10.29
N VAL A 286 10.56 -7.30 -9.79
CA VAL A 286 11.85 -7.99 -9.71
C VAL A 286 11.75 -9.28 -8.88
N ALA A 287 11.15 -9.20 -7.69
CA ALA A 287 11.01 -10.35 -6.79
C ALA A 287 10.17 -11.48 -7.40
N ASN A 288 9.20 -11.14 -8.26
CA ASN A 288 8.36 -12.11 -8.98
C ASN A 288 8.89 -12.47 -10.37
N ARG A 289 10.11 -12.04 -10.73
CA ARG A 289 10.76 -12.33 -12.02
C ARG A 289 9.96 -11.84 -13.24
N LEU A 290 9.28 -10.70 -13.10
CA LEU A 290 8.51 -10.06 -14.16
C LEU A 290 9.37 -9.03 -14.91
N SER A 291 9.27 -8.99 -16.24
CA SER A 291 9.84 -7.88 -17.02
C SER A 291 9.00 -6.63 -16.78
N TYR A 292 9.67 -5.50 -16.54
CA TYR A 292 9.01 -4.22 -16.30
C TYR A 292 9.68 -3.08 -17.05
N ARG A 293 8.94 -2.00 -17.28
CA ARG A 293 9.43 -0.69 -17.73
C ARG A 293 8.69 0.41 -16.97
N ILE A 294 9.39 1.49 -16.65
CA ILE A 294 8.77 2.71 -16.10
C ILE A 294 8.70 3.74 -17.24
N SER A 295 7.55 4.38 -17.43
CA SER A 295 7.25 5.27 -18.55
C SER A 295 6.61 6.58 -18.07
N GLY A 296 6.71 7.63 -18.88
CA GLY A 296 6.09 8.94 -18.60
C GLY A 296 7.05 9.97 -17.99
N MET A 297 6.54 11.17 -17.72
CA MET A 297 7.36 12.35 -17.36
C MET A 297 8.18 12.18 -16.08
N GLN A 298 7.67 11.42 -15.12
CA GLN A 298 8.33 11.16 -13.83
C GLN A 298 9.24 9.91 -13.85
N ALA A 299 9.32 9.20 -14.98
CA ALA A 299 10.26 8.09 -15.15
C ALA A 299 11.75 8.45 -14.89
N PRO A 300 12.24 9.69 -15.14
CA PRO A 300 13.61 10.08 -14.84
C PRO A 300 14.07 9.87 -13.40
N ILE A 301 13.17 9.95 -12.41
CA ILE A 301 13.47 9.70 -10.98
C ILE A 301 14.08 8.30 -10.79
N TYR A 302 13.70 7.33 -11.63
CA TYR A 302 14.06 5.93 -11.48
C TYR A 302 15.20 5.50 -12.42
N LYS A 303 15.75 6.40 -13.25
CA LYS A 303 16.74 6.06 -14.29
C LYS A 303 17.99 5.40 -13.71
N ASP A 304 18.49 5.92 -12.60
CA ASP A 304 19.72 5.41 -11.95
C ASP A 304 19.48 4.12 -11.15
N ILE A 305 18.21 3.79 -10.89
CA ILE A 305 17.77 2.59 -10.14
C ILE A 305 17.50 1.42 -11.11
N GLN A 306 17.30 1.68 -12.40
CA GLN A 306 17.08 0.60 -13.39
C GLN A 306 18.36 -0.22 -13.57
N PRO A 307 18.39 -1.51 -13.18
CA PRO A 307 19.59 -2.31 -13.35
C PRO A 307 19.87 -2.55 -14.83
N ARG A 308 21.11 -2.31 -15.26
CA ARG A 308 21.59 -2.64 -16.62
C ARG A 308 21.48 -4.13 -17.00
N HIS A 309 21.18 -5.01 -16.04
CA HIS A 309 21.22 -6.48 -16.21
C HIS A 309 19.99 -7.24 -15.70
N HIS A 310 18.92 -6.56 -15.33
CA HIS A 310 17.64 -7.27 -15.17
C HIS A 310 17.05 -7.47 -16.55
N ARG A 311 16.42 -8.63 -16.75
CA ARG A 311 15.85 -9.16 -17.98
C ARG A 311 14.84 -8.16 -18.61
N THR A 312 15.34 -7.01 -19.08
CA THR A 312 14.93 -6.41 -20.34
C THR A 312 14.90 -7.58 -21.29
N THR A 313 13.75 -7.70 -21.91
CA THR A 313 13.34 -8.83 -22.72
C THR A 313 14.50 -9.45 -23.49
N ALA A 314 14.49 -10.78 -23.63
CA ALA A 314 15.30 -11.42 -24.67
C ALA A 314 15.15 -10.56 -25.92
N ALA A 315 16.27 -10.03 -26.41
CA ALA A 315 16.36 -8.89 -27.32
C ALA A 315 15.13 -8.75 -28.23
N GLY A 316 14.21 -7.83 -27.90
CA GLY A 316 13.05 -7.48 -28.74
C GLY A 316 11.64 -7.75 -28.20
N GLY A 317 11.44 -8.34 -27.02
CA GLY A 317 10.09 -8.52 -26.45
C GLY A 317 9.51 -7.26 -25.75
N GLU A 318 8.19 -7.14 -25.66
CA GLU A 318 7.52 -6.13 -24.82
C GLU A 318 7.57 -6.48 -23.32
N ALA A 319 7.68 -5.46 -22.46
CA ALA A 319 7.64 -5.66 -21.01
C ALA A 319 6.22 -6.07 -20.56
N ARG A 320 6.12 -7.07 -19.69
CA ARG A 320 4.82 -7.52 -19.17
C ARG A 320 4.20 -6.52 -18.19
N LEU A 321 5.02 -5.74 -17.48
CA LEU A 321 4.57 -4.65 -16.63
C LEU A 321 5.06 -3.30 -17.17
N ILE A 322 4.15 -2.35 -17.36
CA ILE A 322 4.50 -0.96 -17.66
C ILE A 322 3.96 -0.08 -16.56
N ILE A 323 4.85 0.59 -15.81
CA ILE A 323 4.49 1.44 -14.68
C ILE A 323 4.48 2.90 -15.15
N TYR A 324 3.42 3.62 -14.81
CA TYR A 324 3.20 5.02 -15.15
C TYR A 324 3.13 5.86 -13.87
N PRO A 325 4.24 6.49 -13.44
CA PRO A 325 4.25 7.32 -12.25
C PRO A 325 3.50 8.64 -12.48
N GLY A 326 2.70 9.05 -11.51
CA GLY A 326 1.96 10.31 -11.51
C GLY A 326 0.46 10.15 -11.80
N ASN A 327 -0.16 11.21 -12.30
CA ASN A 327 -1.60 11.25 -12.52
C ASN A 327 -2.01 10.41 -13.74
N ASN A 328 -3.09 9.63 -13.59
CA ASN A 328 -3.69 8.84 -14.67
C ASN A 328 -3.98 9.66 -15.94
N ALA A 329 -4.42 10.91 -15.79
CA ALA A 329 -4.78 11.80 -16.90
C ALA A 329 -3.62 12.03 -17.88
N ASP A 330 -2.39 12.10 -17.36
CA ASP A 330 -1.18 12.35 -18.15
C ASP A 330 -0.78 11.16 -19.03
N HIS A 331 -1.26 9.96 -18.68
CA HIS A 331 -0.80 8.71 -19.31
C HIS A 331 -1.82 8.06 -20.22
N VAL A 332 -3.05 8.59 -20.31
CA VAL A 332 -4.16 7.95 -21.06
C VAL A 332 -3.78 7.64 -22.51
N ALA A 333 -2.96 8.47 -23.15
CA ALA A 333 -2.51 8.26 -24.52
C ALA A 333 -1.74 6.95 -24.73
N HIS A 334 -1.15 6.39 -23.67
CA HIS A 334 -0.38 5.14 -23.73
C HIS A 334 -1.23 3.87 -23.71
N TRP A 335 -2.48 3.96 -23.24
CA TRP A 335 -3.33 2.79 -23.01
C TRP A 335 -4.80 3.03 -23.38
N ALA A 336 -5.11 4.09 -24.12
CA ALA A 336 -6.43 4.30 -24.68
C ALA A 336 -6.74 3.23 -25.74
N GLY A 337 -7.88 2.55 -25.63
CA GLY A 337 -8.33 1.58 -26.63
C GLY A 337 -7.64 0.22 -26.60
N VAL A 338 -6.84 -0.11 -25.57
CA VAL A 338 -6.05 -1.35 -25.54
C VAL A 338 -6.51 -2.35 -24.49
N ALA A 339 -7.26 -1.91 -23.47
CA ALA A 339 -7.58 -2.73 -22.30
C ALA A 339 -8.75 -3.69 -22.57
N ASP A 340 -8.51 -4.98 -22.34
CA ASP A 340 -9.58 -5.99 -22.22
C ASP A 340 -10.24 -5.91 -20.83
N HIS A 341 -9.48 -5.43 -19.85
CA HIS A 341 -9.88 -5.32 -18.45
C HIS A 341 -9.28 -4.08 -17.79
N VAL A 342 -10.07 -3.36 -17.01
CA VAL A 342 -9.63 -2.19 -16.23
C VAL A 342 -9.92 -2.41 -14.76
N ASN A 343 -8.87 -2.38 -13.95
CA ASN A 343 -8.96 -2.46 -12.49
C ASN A 343 -9.09 -1.06 -11.88
N LEU A 344 -10.13 -0.87 -11.06
CA LEU A 344 -10.48 0.37 -10.39
C LEU A 344 -10.44 0.18 -8.87
N GLY A 345 -9.26 -0.17 -8.36
CA GLY A 345 -8.98 -0.57 -6.98
C GLY A 345 -8.89 0.57 -5.94
N LEU A 346 -9.68 1.64 -6.05
CA LEU A 346 -9.65 2.78 -5.11
C LEU A 346 -10.89 2.80 -4.20
N LEU A 347 -10.65 2.99 -2.89
CA LEU A 347 -11.69 3.21 -1.88
C LEU A 347 -11.59 4.64 -1.33
N PRO A 348 -12.71 5.24 -0.87
CA PRO A 348 -14.06 4.67 -0.82
C PRO A 348 -14.77 4.62 -2.19
N SER A 349 -14.25 5.30 -3.21
CA SER A 349 -14.80 5.27 -4.57
C SER A 349 -13.73 5.54 -5.62
N SER A 350 -13.92 4.95 -6.79
CA SER A 350 -13.09 5.15 -8.00
C SER A 350 -13.82 5.97 -9.09
N THR A 351 -14.94 6.62 -8.77
CA THR A 351 -15.80 7.33 -9.75
C THR A 351 -15.04 8.33 -10.62
N ALA A 352 -14.08 9.06 -10.04
CA ALA A 352 -13.30 10.04 -10.79
C ALA A 352 -12.37 9.40 -11.84
N GLY A 353 -11.99 8.13 -11.66
CA GLY A 353 -11.22 7.35 -12.63
C GLY A 353 -12.07 6.78 -13.78
N TRP A 354 -13.40 6.79 -13.68
CA TRP A 354 -14.26 6.17 -14.70
C TRP A 354 -14.12 6.77 -16.11
N PRO A 355 -14.00 8.10 -16.30
CA PRO A 355 -13.80 8.67 -17.63
C PRO A 355 -12.55 8.14 -18.34
N VAL A 356 -11.45 7.96 -17.61
CA VAL A 356 -10.23 7.40 -18.19
C VAL A 356 -10.30 5.87 -18.32
N ALA A 357 -10.98 5.18 -17.40
CA ALA A 357 -11.23 3.75 -17.51
C ALA A 357 -12.00 3.37 -18.77
N VAL A 358 -13.09 4.08 -19.10
CA VAL A 358 -13.85 3.79 -20.32
C VAL A 358 -13.03 4.09 -21.59
N ARG A 359 -12.11 5.06 -21.54
CA ARG A 359 -11.19 5.36 -22.65
C ARG A 359 -10.16 4.26 -22.86
N ALA A 360 -9.75 3.59 -21.78
CA ALA A 360 -8.80 2.48 -21.79
C ALA A 360 -9.35 1.26 -22.54
N LEU A 361 -10.66 0.99 -22.40
CA LEU A 361 -11.31 -0.16 -23.02
C LEU A 361 -11.13 -0.20 -24.53
N ARG A 362 -10.95 -1.41 -25.07
CA ARG A 362 -10.91 -1.66 -26.51
C ARG A 362 -12.20 -1.25 -27.25
N PRO A 363 -12.17 -1.05 -28.57
CA PRO A 363 -13.37 -0.77 -29.36
C PRO A 363 -14.43 -1.86 -29.21
N GLU A 364 -14.00 -3.13 -29.07
CA GLU A 364 -14.87 -4.29 -28.84
C GLU A 364 -15.42 -4.39 -27.40
N GLY A 365 -15.06 -3.43 -26.54
CA GLY A 365 -15.41 -3.41 -25.14
C GLY A 365 -14.48 -4.27 -24.26
N GLY A 366 -14.92 -4.53 -23.04
CA GLY A 366 -14.16 -5.24 -22.02
C GLY A 366 -14.80 -5.14 -20.64
N TRP A 367 -14.00 -5.39 -19.61
CA TRP A 367 -14.44 -5.47 -18.23
C TRP A 367 -13.94 -4.31 -17.39
N LEU A 368 -14.78 -3.81 -16.49
CA LEU A 368 -14.38 -2.91 -15.41
C LEU A 368 -14.56 -3.66 -14.09
N HIS A 369 -13.58 -3.52 -13.18
CA HIS A 369 -13.62 -4.11 -11.86
C HIS A 369 -13.56 -3.01 -10.81
N VAL A 370 -14.75 -2.64 -10.33
CA VAL A 370 -14.99 -1.39 -9.60
C VAL A 370 -15.03 -1.66 -8.11
N HIS A 371 -14.09 -1.10 -7.37
CA HIS A 371 -14.11 -1.12 -5.90
C HIS A 371 -14.90 0.07 -5.35
N VAL A 372 -15.72 -0.17 -4.33
CA VAL A 372 -16.48 0.89 -3.65
C VAL A 372 -16.79 0.50 -2.19
N ASN A 373 -16.81 1.48 -1.29
CA ASN A 373 -17.44 1.34 0.02
C ASN A 373 -18.88 1.85 -0.08
N ARG A 374 -19.86 1.01 0.26
CA ARG A 374 -21.28 1.39 0.25
C ARG A 374 -22.03 0.87 1.45
N ASN A 375 -23.02 1.66 1.88
CA ASN A 375 -24.05 1.18 2.79
C ASN A 375 -24.88 0.11 2.05
N VAL A 376 -25.18 -0.99 2.74
CA VAL A 376 -25.97 -2.10 2.19
C VAL A 376 -27.33 -1.66 1.67
N ASP A 377 -27.95 -0.66 2.30
CA ASP A 377 -29.30 -0.19 1.93
C ASP A 377 -29.31 0.66 0.65
N GLU A 378 -28.15 1.19 0.24
CA GLU A 378 -28.00 2.09 -0.91
C GLU A 378 -27.45 1.37 -2.15
N LEU A 379 -27.06 0.09 -2.01
CA LEU A 379 -26.30 -0.63 -3.02
C LEU A 379 -27.06 -0.75 -4.34
N ASP A 380 -28.32 -1.18 -4.31
CA ASP A 380 -29.10 -1.43 -5.54
C ASP A 380 -29.33 -0.17 -6.35
N ALA A 381 -29.74 0.92 -5.69
CA ALA A 381 -29.90 2.23 -6.33
C ALA A 381 -28.57 2.74 -6.91
N TRP A 382 -27.46 2.51 -6.19
CA TRP A 382 -26.13 2.89 -6.66
C TRP A 382 -25.67 2.08 -7.88
N LEU A 383 -25.98 0.78 -7.96
CA LEU A 383 -25.65 -0.06 -9.11
C LEU A 383 -26.35 0.42 -10.38
N VAL A 384 -27.65 0.75 -10.29
CA VAL A 384 -28.42 1.31 -11.42
C VAL A 384 -27.82 2.65 -11.87
N TRP A 385 -27.50 3.53 -10.91
CA TRP A 385 -26.86 4.80 -11.21
C TRP A 385 -25.49 4.62 -11.89
N MET A 386 -24.66 3.70 -11.37
CA MET A 386 -23.34 3.39 -11.93
C MET A 386 -23.47 2.92 -13.38
N GLN A 387 -24.38 1.99 -13.68
CA GLN A 387 -24.63 1.52 -15.05
C GLN A 387 -25.00 2.68 -15.97
N GLY A 388 -25.94 3.54 -15.56
CA GLY A 388 -26.35 4.71 -16.34
C GLY A 388 -25.21 5.71 -16.56
N ARG A 389 -24.38 5.95 -15.54
CA ARG A 389 -23.23 6.87 -15.64
C ARG A 389 -22.15 6.31 -16.56
N LEU A 390 -21.78 5.04 -16.43
CA LEU A 390 -20.82 4.38 -17.31
C LEU A 390 -21.31 4.37 -18.76
N LEU A 391 -22.59 4.11 -18.99
CA LEU A 391 -23.19 4.15 -20.33
C LEU A 391 -23.08 5.55 -20.96
N LYS A 392 -23.35 6.62 -20.18
CA LYS A 392 -23.16 8.01 -20.65
C LYS A 392 -21.68 8.29 -21.00
N LEU A 393 -20.74 7.81 -20.18
CA LEU A 393 -19.31 7.98 -20.42
C LEU A 393 -18.83 7.22 -21.67
N LEU A 394 -19.27 5.97 -21.86
CA LEU A 394 -18.97 5.18 -23.06
C LEU A 394 -19.49 5.86 -24.33
N ARG A 395 -20.73 6.37 -24.31
CA ARG A 395 -21.29 7.13 -25.44
C ARG A 395 -20.50 8.41 -25.74
N ARG A 396 -19.94 9.07 -24.73
CA ARG A 396 -19.14 10.28 -24.90
C ARG A 396 -17.75 10.01 -25.47
N TYR A 397 -17.08 8.96 -24.97
CA TYR A 397 -15.65 8.74 -25.22
C TYR A 397 -15.35 7.62 -26.22
N ARG A 398 -16.32 6.74 -26.51
CA ARG A 398 -16.12 5.53 -27.34
C ARG A 398 -17.06 5.43 -28.55
N SER A 399 -18.21 6.10 -28.56
CA SER A 399 -19.01 6.25 -29.77
C SER A 399 -18.37 7.36 -30.62
N GLY A 400 -17.88 7.02 -31.81
CA GLY A 400 -16.93 7.83 -32.57
C GLY A 400 -17.29 9.31 -32.79
N ALA A 401 -16.24 10.13 -32.78
CA ALA A 401 -16.16 11.37 -33.53
C ALA A 401 -16.23 11.03 -35.04
N CYS A 402 -17.43 10.75 -35.55
CA CYS A 402 -17.66 10.64 -36.99
C CYS A 402 -17.77 12.06 -37.57
N SER A 403 -16.63 12.64 -37.94
CA SER A 403 -16.59 13.74 -38.90
C SER A 403 -16.94 13.18 -40.28
N GLY A 404 -18.24 13.12 -40.60
CA GLY A 404 -18.72 12.75 -41.93
C GLY A 404 -19.94 11.82 -41.88
N GLY A 405 -21.11 12.40 -42.17
CA GLY A 405 -22.37 11.79 -42.61
C GLY A 405 -22.67 10.33 -42.25
N GLY A 406 -23.66 10.13 -41.37
CA GLY A 406 -24.34 8.85 -41.19
C GLY A 406 -24.59 8.52 -39.73
N ASP A 407 -25.84 8.65 -39.30
CA ASP A 407 -26.33 8.40 -37.93
C ASP A 407 -26.28 6.91 -37.57
N GLN A 408 -25.09 6.42 -37.20
CA GLN A 408 -24.90 5.14 -36.52
C GLN A 408 -24.14 5.39 -35.21
N ARG A 409 -24.81 5.96 -34.22
CA ARG A 409 -24.33 5.91 -32.82
C ARG A 409 -24.18 4.44 -32.44
N SER A 410 -22.95 3.92 -32.43
CA SER A 410 -22.64 2.62 -31.84
C SER A 410 -23.19 2.63 -30.41
N SER A 411 -24.29 1.90 -30.21
CA SER A 411 -24.96 1.86 -28.92
C SER A 411 -24.16 0.93 -28.02
N TRP A 412 -23.82 1.37 -26.81
CA TRP A 412 -23.11 0.55 -25.83
C TRP A 412 -24.10 -0.12 -24.88
N ASN A 413 -23.74 -1.29 -24.37
CA ASN A 413 -24.40 -2.00 -23.28
C ASN A 413 -23.45 -2.08 -22.07
N VAL A 414 -24.01 -1.84 -20.88
CA VAL A 414 -23.31 -1.91 -19.60
C VAL A 414 -24.08 -2.85 -18.68
N ARG A 415 -23.48 -4.00 -18.37
CA ARG A 415 -24.10 -5.06 -17.57
C ARG A 415 -23.29 -5.31 -16.31
N VAL A 416 -23.93 -5.20 -15.15
CA VAL A 416 -23.37 -5.72 -13.90
C VAL A 416 -23.42 -7.24 -13.97
N ALA A 417 -22.26 -7.88 -14.05
CA ALA A 417 -22.16 -9.33 -14.15
C ALA A 417 -22.04 -10.01 -12.78
N HIS A 418 -21.36 -9.35 -11.84
CA HIS A 418 -21.16 -9.87 -10.49
C HIS A 418 -20.98 -8.74 -9.48
N VAL A 419 -21.44 -8.96 -8.25
CA VAL A 419 -21.23 -8.06 -7.11
C VAL A 419 -20.68 -8.90 -5.96
N GLU A 420 -19.42 -8.66 -5.62
CA GLU A 420 -18.72 -9.34 -4.54
C GLU A 420 -18.71 -8.48 -3.28
N ARG A 421 -19.10 -9.03 -2.14
CA ARG A 421 -18.99 -8.37 -0.83
C ARG A 421 -17.72 -8.85 -0.14
N VAL A 422 -16.65 -8.06 -0.23
CA VAL A 422 -15.29 -8.46 0.20
C VAL A 422 -15.17 -8.49 1.72
N LYS A 423 -15.51 -7.39 2.39
CA LYS A 423 -15.39 -7.25 3.85
C LYS A 423 -16.26 -6.13 4.41
N SER A 424 -16.52 -6.20 5.72
CA SER A 424 -17.11 -5.10 6.46
C SER A 424 -16.08 -3.97 6.61
N TYR A 425 -16.52 -2.73 6.38
CA TYR A 425 -15.71 -1.52 6.57
C TYR A 425 -16.16 -0.73 7.81
N ALA A 426 -17.47 -0.59 8.01
CA ALA A 426 -18.09 0.00 9.19
C ALA A 426 -19.49 -0.63 9.39
N PRO A 427 -20.21 -0.38 10.49
CA PRO A 427 -21.58 -0.88 10.65
C PRO A 427 -22.44 -0.56 9.42
N ARG A 428 -22.99 -1.60 8.79
CA ARG A 428 -23.77 -1.56 7.54
C ARG A 428 -23.03 -1.07 6.28
N VAL A 429 -21.76 -0.67 6.37
CA VAL A 429 -20.94 -0.25 5.24
C VAL A 429 -19.95 -1.35 4.89
N TYR A 430 -20.00 -1.83 3.65
CA TYR A 430 -19.14 -2.89 3.15
C TYR A 430 -18.29 -2.40 1.98
N HIS A 431 -17.12 -3.00 1.85
CA HIS A 431 -16.33 -2.93 0.62
C HIS A 431 -16.93 -3.94 -0.38
N TYR A 432 -17.49 -3.41 -1.46
CA TYR A 432 -17.97 -4.17 -2.60
C TYR A 432 -17.01 -4.07 -3.79
N VAL A 433 -17.00 -5.12 -4.60
CA VAL A 433 -16.33 -5.15 -5.90
C VAL A 433 -17.34 -5.55 -6.96
N ILE A 434 -17.45 -4.75 -8.01
CA ILE A 434 -18.45 -4.94 -9.06
C ILE A 434 -17.74 -5.23 -10.37
N ASP A 435 -18.04 -6.39 -10.94
CA ASP A 435 -17.56 -6.76 -12.27
C ASP A 435 -18.59 -6.29 -13.30
N VAL A 436 -18.20 -5.31 -14.11
CA VAL A 436 -19.08 -4.66 -15.10
C VAL A 436 -18.59 -5.00 -16.50
N GLU A 437 -19.44 -5.62 -17.29
CA GLU A 437 -19.19 -5.83 -18.71
C GLU A 437 -19.64 -4.60 -19.51
N CYS A 438 -18.77 -4.07 -20.35
CA CYS A 438 -19.05 -2.97 -21.26
C CYS A 438 -18.81 -3.45 -22.70
N ARG A 439 -19.84 -3.47 -23.55
CA ARG A 439 -19.75 -3.93 -24.95
C ARG A 439 -20.44 -2.96 -25.90
N PRO A 440 -19.95 -2.77 -27.14
CA PRO A 440 -20.78 -2.21 -28.20
C PRO A 440 -21.88 -3.22 -28.57
N ASN A 441 -23.08 -2.72 -28.85
CA ASN A 441 -24.12 -3.49 -29.51
C ASN A 441 -23.64 -3.72 -30.94
N GLY A 442 -23.41 -4.98 -31.30
CA GLY A 442 -22.99 -5.33 -32.66
C GLY A 442 -24.03 -4.86 -33.68
N GLU A 443 -23.58 -4.57 -34.91
CA GLU A 443 -24.48 -4.51 -36.05
C GLU A 443 -25.27 -5.82 -36.10
N VAL A 444 -26.56 -5.73 -35.79
CA VAL A 444 -27.50 -6.75 -36.25
C VAL A 444 -27.49 -6.63 -37.77
N ILE A 445 -26.80 -7.55 -38.45
CA ILE A 445 -27.05 -7.78 -39.88
C ILE A 445 -28.52 -8.17 -39.94
N SER A 446 -29.34 -7.24 -40.39
CA SER A 446 -30.78 -7.36 -40.46
C SER A 446 -31.15 -8.44 -41.46
N SER A 447 -31.68 -9.54 -40.96
CA SER A 447 -32.63 -10.35 -41.70
C SER A 447 -33.91 -10.43 -40.88
N GLY A 448 -34.97 -9.76 -41.35
CA GLY A 448 -36.33 -10.03 -40.90
C GLY A 448 -37.00 -8.88 -40.15
N SER A 449 -37.85 -8.17 -40.90
CA SER A 449 -38.91 -7.25 -40.49
C SER A 449 -39.65 -7.59 -39.19
N GLY A 450 -39.91 -6.56 -38.37
CA GLY A 450 -40.90 -6.61 -37.29
C GLY A 450 -41.04 -5.25 -36.62
N SER A 451 -41.98 -4.44 -37.10
CA SER A 451 -42.41 -3.18 -36.51
C SER A 451 -42.99 -3.39 -35.10
N ASN A 452 -42.66 -2.51 -34.15
CA ASN A 452 -43.66 -1.91 -33.26
C ASN A 452 -43.12 -0.71 -32.48
N SER A 453 -44.08 0.14 -32.13
CA SER A 453 -44.03 1.55 -31.77
C SER A 453 -43.84 1.86 -30.27
N ASP A 454 -43.42 3.11 -30.06
CA ASP A 454 -43.74 4.05 -28.98
C ASP A 454 -43.27 3.86 -27.53
N GLY A 455 -42.81 4.99 -26.97
CA GLY A 455 -42.63 5.21 -25.54
C GLY A 455 -41.66 6.35 -25.22
N GLY A 456 -42.13 7.61 -25.29
CA GLY A 456 -41.33 8.79 -24.96
C GLY A 456 -40.95 8.87 -23.48
N SER A 457 -39.81 9.49 -23.18
CA SER A 457 -39.46 9.92 -21.82
C SER A 457 -38.69 11.23 -21.83
N SER A 458 -39.08 12.09 -20.90
CA SER A 458 -38.77 13.50 -20.76
C SER A 458 -37.30 13.79 -20.45
N MET A 459 -36.78 14.83 -21.10
CA MET A 459 -35.52 15.48 -20.74
C MET A 459 -35.62 16.07 -19.33
N ILE A 460 -34.69 15.67 -18.47
CA ILE A 460 -34.28 16.47 -17.31
C ILE A 460 -32.85 16.93 -17.63
N SER A 461 -32.74 18.21 -17.99
CA SER A 461 -31.48 18.95 -18.02
C SER A 461 -31.02 19.14 -16.58
N ASP A 462 -29.72 18.95 -16.33
CA ASP A 462 -29.00 19.74 -15.32
C ASP A 462 -27.50 19.65 -15.57
N ASP A 463 -26.89 20.77 -15.21
CA ASP A 463 -25.69 21.41 -15.73
C ASP A 463 -24.34 20.82 -15.30
N GLU A 464 -23.34 21.34 -16.00
CA GLU A 464 -21.91 21.27 -15.78
C GLU A 464 -21.46 21.80 -14.41
N ALA A 465 -20.51 21.11 -13.78
CA ALA A 465 -19.33 21.69 -13.10
C ALA A 465 -18.49 20.55 -12.48
N PHE A 466 -17.21 20.81 -12.26
CA PHE A 466 -16.17 19.91 -11.71
C PHE A 466 -15.51 18.93 -12.68
N VAL A 467 -14.70 19.51 -13.57
CA VAL A 467 -13.37 18.96 -13.88
C VAL A 467 -12.36 20.07 -13.57
N ALA A 468 -11.97 20.14 -12.31
CA ALA A 468 -10.74 20.78 -11.87
C ALA A 468 -10.25 19.95 -10.68
N ASP A 469 -8.99 19.58 -10.72
CA ASP A 469 -8.23 18.84 -9.71
C ASP A 469 -8.62 17.37 -9.50
N ILE A 470 -8.08 16.50 -10.37
CA ILE A 470 -7.34 15.30 -9.94
C ILE A 470 -6.17 15.12 -10.87
#